data_AF-A6DKB4-F1
#
_entry.id   AF-A6DKB4-F1
#
_cell.length_a   1.000
_cell.length_b   1.000
_cell.length_c   1.000
_cell.angle_alpha   90.00
_cell.angle_beta   90.00
_cell.angle_gamma   90.00
#
_symmetry.space_group_name_H-M   'P 1'
#
loop_
_entity.id
_entity.type
_entity.pdbx_description
1 polymer ?
#
loop_
_entity_poly.entity_id
_entity_poly.type
_entity_poly.pdbx_seq_one_letter_code
_entity_poly.pdbx_strand_id
1 'polypeptide(L)'
;MGDSITHAGSYHSYIYLYYLTRFPEREIRVINKGLSGGQSRGTLNRFSTDIATTQPTVTTIMLGMNDVGRHFYGEKNKTDPKAMELKQKALDRYRQQMPKIIRNLQDLGSEVILITPSIYDQTMQGATHNYIGVNDALADCRQFILSSVKLMSLSYVDFYKSMLQINAQVQAQNPTDTIVGKDRVHPTQELGHFIMAYEFLKSQKLPQYVSKVTLDINKSKALNTINATLSKLALSEKKISFSLKAQSLPFPQTPAFAKALALVPFTEELNQEVLIIKNLTPGEYNLSIDGRSISSFSASDLADGVNLALEENTPQYQQALEVSRLNEKRRQLQLQLRDAAFTFYTSGLYKNNSIDLNDQEAVKAFLDKHVESRIHTQSYKYHKMKAANFLITQKNKQKILRELESLHQKIYSLNQTHVHHYSLTKK
;
A
#
# COMPACT_ATOMS: atom_id res chain seq x y z
N MET A 1 -4.25 7.20 7.48
CA MET A 1 -5.42 8.05 7.20
C MET A 1 -5.17 8.92 5.98
N GLY A 2 -6.20 9.31 5.24
CA GLY A 2 -6.04 10.15 4.06
C GLY A 2 -7.34 10.42 3.31
N ASP A 3 -7.23 10.70 2.02
CA ASP A 3 -8.35 11.03 1.13
C ASP A 3 -8.79 9.84 0.25
N SER A 4 -9.26 10.08 -0.98
CA SER A 4 -9.68 9.06 -1.94
C SER A 4 -8.57 8.09 -2.32
N ILE A 5 -7.32 8.57 -2.40
CA ILE A 5 -6.16 7.74 -2.76
C ILE A 5 -5.89 6.72 -1.65
N THR A 6 -6.09 7.08 -0.39
CA THR A 6 -6.05 6.13 0.74
C THR A 6 -7.31 5.29 0.82
N HIS A 7 -8.49 5.88 0.59
CA HIS A 7 -9.78 5.19 0.70
C HIS A 7 -9.83 3.95 -0.20
N ALA A 8 -9.71 4.13 -1.52
CA ALA A 8 -9.88 3.05 -2.47
C ALA A 8 -8.55 2.37 -2.86
N GLY A 9 -7.42 3.00 -2.54
CA GLY A 9 -6.11 2.54 -2.95
C GLY A 9 -5.61 1.29 -2.25
N SER A 10 -4.45 0.82 -2.74
CA SER A 10 -3.87 -0.46 -2.33
C SER A 10 -2.46 -0.35 -1.73
N TYR A 11 -1.84 0.85 -1.73
CA TYR A 11 -0.48 1.02 -1.21
C TYR A 11 -0.33 0.55 0.25
N HIS A 12 -1.31 0.86 1.10
CA HIS A 12 -1.33 0.41 2.51
C HIS A 12 -1.52 -1.11 2.63
N SER A 13 -2.20 -1.74 1.66
CA SER A 13 -2.36 -3.19 1.61
C SER A 13 -1.08 -3.90 1.19
N TYR A 14 -0.32 -3.31 0.27
CA TYR A 14 0.99 -3.83 -0.14
C TYR A 14 2.06 -3.63 0.93
N ILE A 15 2.05 -2.49 1.62
CA ILE A 15 2.87 -2.29 2.83
C ILE A 15 2.53 -3.38 3.84
N TYR A 16 1.24 -3.63 4.10
CA TYR A 16 0.86 -4.69 5.04
C TYR A 16 1.27 -6.08 4.55
N LEU A 17 1.11 -6.39 3.26
CA LEU A 17 1.55 -7.66 2.68
C LEU A 17 3.05 -7.87 2.89
N TYR A 18 3.86 -6.83 2.70
CA TYR A 18 5.29 -6.92 2.98
C TYR A 18 5.57 -7.25 4.45
N TYR A 19 4.88 -6.62 5.40
CA TYR A 19 5.03 -6.94 6.82
C TYR A 19 4.59 -8.37 7.13
N LEU A 20 3.45 -8.81 6.56
CA LEU A 20 2.92 -10.16 6.73
C LEU A 20 3.88 -11.24 6.24
N THR A 21 4.60 -11.02 5.15
CA THR A 21 5.55 -11.99 4.60
C THR A 21 6.95 -11.83 5.17
N ARG A 22 7.41 -10.60 5.40
CA ARG A 22 8.78 -10.33 5.85
C ARG A 22 8.99 -10.49 7.34
N PHE A 23 7.98 -10.18 8.16
CA PHE A 23 8.06 -10.24 9.61
C PHE A 23 6.89 -11.05 10.19
N PRO A 24 6.79 -12.35 9.85
CA PRO A 24 5.66 -13.19 10.27
C PRO A 24 5.56 -13.36 11.80
N GLU A 25 6.63 -13.07 12.54
CA GLU A 25 6.67 -13.05 14.00
C GLU A 25 6.08 -11.78 14.62
N ARG A 26 5.90 -10.71 13.81
CA ARG A 26 5.38 -9.42 14.28
C ARG A 26 3.91 -9.27 13.94
N GLU A 27 3.06 -9.55 14.91
CA GLU A 27 1.63 -9.34 14.75
C GLU A 27 1.27 -7.84 14.83
N ILE A 28 0.86 -7.28 13.69
CA ILE A 28 0.34 -5.92 13.56
C ILE A 28 -1.04 -5.91 12.88
N ARG A 29 -1.78 -4.81 13.05
CA ARG A 29 -3.05 -4.56 12.36
C ARG A 29 -2.99 -3.27 11.56
N VAL A 30 -3.31 -3.35 10.25
CA VAL A 30 -3.40 -2.17 9.38
C VAL A 30 -4.87 -1.84 9.11
N ILE A 31 -5.27 -0.61 9.45
CA ILE A 31 -6.64 -0.12 9.31
C ILE A 31 -6.68 1.07 8.36
N ASN A 32 -7.47 0.96 7.29
CA ASN A 32 -7.72 2.06 6.38
C ASN A 32 -8.65 3.10 7.03
N LYS A 33 -8.19 4.36 7.09
CA LYS A 33 -8.95 5.55 7.53
C LYS A 33 -8.98 6.66 6.48
N GLY A 34 -8.85 6.28 5.21
CA GLY A 34 -9.08 7.13 4.06
C GLY A 34 -10.57 7.43 3.87
N LEU A 35 -10.88 8.59 3.30
CA LEU A 35 -12.25 8.97 2.94
C LEU A 35 -12.26 9.70 1.60
N SER A 36 -13.14 9.31 0.68
CA SER A 36 -13.18 9.91 -0.66
C SER A 36 -13.57 11.39 -0.57
N GLY A 37 -12.87 12.26 -1.29
CA GLY A 37 -12.99 13.72 -1.16
C GLY A 37 -12.48 14.27 0.18
N GLY A 38 -11.81 13.45 0.98
CA GLY A 38 -11.28 13.83 2.29
C GLY A 38 -10.31 15.01 2.19
N GLN A 39 -10.44 15.92 3.16
CA GLN A 39 -9.57 17.07 3.39
C GLN A 39 -9.22 17.12 4.89
N SER A 40 -8.23 17.93 5.27
CA SER A 40 -7.88 18.22 6.67
C SER A 40 -9.11 18.60 7.52
N ARG A 41 -10.02 19.42 6.99
CA ARG A 41 -11.24 19.84 7.73
C ARG A 41 -12.18 18.69 7.99
N GLY A 42 -12.51 17.94 6.95
CA GLY A 42 -13.38 16.78 7.08
C GLY A 42 -12.79 15.72 8.01
N THR A 43 -11.47 15.60 8.01
CA THR A 43 -10.71 14.72 8.90
C THR A 43 -10.83 15.12 10.36
N LEU A 44 -10.68 16.41 10.70
CA LEU A 44 -10.94 16.89 12.07
C LEU A 44 -12.39 16.65 12.50
N ASN A 45 -13.36 16.90 11.62
CA ASN A 45 -14.78 16.72 11.94
C ASN A 45 -15.14 15.27 12.29
N ARG A 46 -14.45 14.29 11.71
CA ARG A 46 -14.67 12.86 11.98
C ARG A 46 -13.66 12.25 12.95
N PHE A 47 -12.79 13.07 13.56
CA PHE A 47 -11.64 12.56 14.30
C PHE A 47 -12.07 11.65 15.44
N SER A 48 -12.95 12.13 16.32
CA SER A 48 -13.43 11.38 17.49
C SER A 48 -14.25 10.15 17.12
N THR A 49 -15.02 10.20 16.03
CA THR A 49 -16.00 9.15 15.67
C THR A 49 -15.45 8.11 14.70
N ASP A 50 -14.41 8.42 13.93
CA ASP A 50 -13.80 7.49 12.97
C ASP A 50 -12.34 7.16 13.27
N ILE A 51 -11.53 8.10 13.74
CA ILE A 51 -10.08 7.91 13.85
C ILE A 51 -9.70 7.47 15.26
N ALA A 52 -10.09 8.24 16.27
CA ALA A 52 -9.79 7.97 17.67
C ALA A 52 -10.36 6.63 18.15
N THR A 53 -11.49 6.20 17.57
CA THR A 53 -12.16 4.93 17.92
C THR A 53 -11.30 3.69 17.68
N THR A 54 -10.25 3.79 16.86
CA THR A 54 -9.32 2.67 16.63
C THR A 54 -8.10 2.66 17.54
N GLN A 55 -7.91 3.70 18.38
CA GLN A 55 -6.76 3.84 19.30
C GLN A 55 -5.42 3.45 18.62
N PRO A 56 -5.04 4.14 17.52
CA PRO A 56 -3.89 3.74 16.74
C PRO A 56 -2.59 3.94 17.53
N THR A 57 -1.68 2.97 17.45
CA THR A 57 -0.32 3.09 17.98
C THR A 57 0.62 3.81 17.03
N VAL A 58 0.39 3.67 15.72
CA VAL A 58 1.10 4.37 14.64
C VAL A 58 0.08 4.88 13.63
N THR A 59 0.21 6.14 13.22
CA THR A 59 -0.66 6.76 12.22
C THR A 59 0.15 7.42 11.12
N THR A 60 -0.05 6.93 9.88
CA THR A 60 0.41 7.61 8.67
C THR A 60 -0.64 8.59 8.16
N ILE A 61 -0.27 9.81 7.77
CA ILE A 61 -1.21 10.83 7.27
C ILE A 61 -0.82 11.26 5.86
N MET A 62 -1.73 11.09 4.89
CA MET A 62 -1.57 11.61 3.53
C MET A 62 -2.79 12.45 3.13
N LEU A 63 -2.63 13.78 3.12
CA LEU A 63 -3.66 14.76 2.76
C LEU A 63 -3.02 15.90 1.96
N GLY A 64 -3.83 16.62 1.17
CA GLY A 64 -3.36 17.71 0.31
C GLY A 64 -4.11 17.77 -1.01
N MET A 65 -4.33 16.62 -1.67
CA MET A 65 -4.90 16.54 -3.03
C MET A 65 -6.26 17.23 -3.16
N ASN A 66 -7.12 17.10 -2.15
CA ASN A 66 -8.40 17.81 -2.13
C ASN A 66 -8.33 19.15 -1.38
N ASP A 67 -7.39 19.30 -0.45
CA ASP A 67 -7.21 20.51 0.36
C ASP A 67 -6.85 21.72 -0.48
N VAL A 68 -6.06 21.54 -1.54
CA VAL A 68 -5.66 22.63 -2.44
C VAL A 68 -6.84 23.25 -3.19
N GLY A 69 -7.99 22.58 -3.27
CA GLY A 69 -9.15 23.09 -4.01
C GLY A 69 -8.94 23.09 -5.53
N ARG A 70 -8.67 21.91 -6.10
CA ARG A 70 -8.26 21.71 -7.51
C ARG A 70 -9.05 22.50 -8.56
N HIS A 71 -10.35 22.67 -8.37
CA HIS A 71 -11.23 23.38 -9.30
C HIS A 71 -11.00 24.89 -9.36
N PHE A 72 -10.22 25.47 -8.44
CA PHE A 72 -9.79 26.86 -8.50
C PHE A 72 -8.60 27.07 -9.44
N TYR A 73 -7.98 26.02 -9.98
CA TYR A 73 -6.82 26.09 -10.88
C TYR A 73 -7.21 25.91 -12.34
N GLY A 74 -6.22 25.84 -13.24
CA GLY A 74 -6.42 25.78 -14.69
C GLY A 74 -6.43 27.16 -15.35
N GLU A 75 -6.31 27.17 -16.68
CA GLU A 75 -6.07 28.38 -17.47
C GLU A 75 -7.14 29.47 -17.24
N LYS A 76 -8.41 29.07 -17.14
CA LYS A 76 -9.54 29.99 -16.89
C LYS A 76 -9.44 30.75 -15.57
N ASN A 77 -8.75 30.17 -14.59
CA ASN A 77 -8.63 30.69 -13.23
C ASN A 77 -7.22 31.23 -12.92
N LYS A 78 -6.38 31.39 -13.94
CA LYS A 78 -4.98 31.80 -13.77
C LYS A 78 -4.87 33.24 -13.27
N THR A 79 -5.72 34.13 -13.77
CA THR A 79 -5.72 35.57 -13.43
C THR A 79 -6.98 36.03 -12.70
N ASP A 80 -7.93 35.12 -12.40
CA ASP A 80 -9.15 35.45 -11.64
C ASP A 80 -8.83 35.76 -10.17
N PRO A 81 -9.08 37.01 -9.68
CA PRO A 81 -8.81 37.38 -8.30
C PRO A 81 -9.57 36.53 -7.28
N LYS A 82 -10.81 36.13 -7.59
CA LYS A 82 -11.62 35.30 -6.69
C LYS A 82 -11.04 33.89 -6.60
N ALA A 83 -10.61 33.31 -7.71
CA ALA A 83 -9.91 32.04 -7.69
C ALA A 83 -8.59 32.12 -6.90
N MET A 84 -7.80 33.19 -7.04
CA MET A 84 -6.57 33.38 -6.24
C MET A 84 -6.86 33.44 -4.74
N GLU A 85 -7.87 34.19 -4.32
CA GLU A 85 -8.30 34.27 -2.92
C GLU A 85 -8.74 32.90 -2.38
N LEU A 86 -9.51 32.14 -3.18
CA LEU A 86 -9.99 30.81 -2.79
C LEU A 86 -8.86 29.77 -2.70
N LYS A 87 -7.86 29.81 -3.59
CA LYS A 87 -6.63 28.99 -3.52
C LYS A 87 -5.88 29.27 -2.22
N GLN A 88 -5.65 30.54 -1.90
CA GLN A 88 -4.94 30.93 -0.69
C GLN A 88 -5.70 30.48 0.57
N LYS A 89 -7.02 30.71 0.63
CA LYS A 89 -7.89 30.23 1.72
C LYS A 89 -7.87 28.70 1.86
N ALA A 90 -7.73 27.95 0.77
CA ALA A 90 -7.59 26.50 0.79
C ALA A 90 -6.26 26.08 1.46
N LEU A 91 -5.14 26.65 1.01
CA LEU A 91 -3.81 26.38 1.56
C LEU A 91 -3.68 26.80 3.02
N ASP A 92 -4.19 27.96 3.40
CA ASP A 92 -4.13 28.44 4.78
C ASP A 92 -4.92 27.53 5.73
N ARG A 93 -6.07 27.03 5.28
CA ARG A 93 -6.84 26.04 6.05
C ARG A 93 -6.06 24.75 6.26
N TYR A 94 -5.38 24.25 5.22
CA TYR A 94 -4.52 23.06 5.34
C TYR A 94 -3.42 23.29 6.38
N ARG A 95 -2.69 24.42 6.27
CA ARG A 95 -1.61 24.81 7.20
C ARG A 95 -2.11 24.96 8.65
N GLN A 96 -3.33 25.46 8.84
CA GLN A 96 -3.94 25.62 10.17
C GLN A 96 -4.43 24.32 10.77
N GLN A 97 -4.88 23.36 9.95
CA GLN A 97 -5.57 22.16 10.43
C GLN A 97 -4.66 20.95 10.57
N MET A 98 -3.66 20.79 9.72
CA MET A 98 -2.69 19.69 9.84
C MET A 98 -2.03 19.63 11.22
N PRO A 99 -1.53 20.73 11.82
CA PRO A 99 -0.96 20.69 13.18
C PRO A 99 -1.98 20.32 14.28
N LYS A 100 -3.29 20.54 14.05
CA LYS A 100 -4.34 20.10 14.99
C LYS A 100 -4.56 18.60 14.90
N ILE A 101 -4.59 18.06 13.68
CA ILE A 101 -4.71 16.60 13.46
C ILE A 101 -3.53 15.88 14.10
N ILE A 102 -2.30 16.38 13.88
CA ILE A 102 -1.08 15.80 14.43
C ILE A 102 -1.14 15.78 15.96
N ARG A 103 -1.44 16.93 16.60
CA ARG A 103 -1.55 17.01 18.06
C ARG A 103 -2.62 16.08 18.62
N ASN A 104 -3.81 16.04 18.02
CA ASN A 104 -4.86 15.13 18.46
C ASN A 104 -4.43 13.65 18.40
N LEU A 105 -3.56 13.26 17.46
CA LEU A 105 -3.00 11.89 17.40
C LEU A 105 -1.93 11.66 18.46
N GLN A 106 -1.05 12.64 18.69
CA GLN A 106 -0.05 12.59 19.75
C GLN A 106 -0.70 12.52 21.14
N ASP A 107 -1.80 13.24 21.35
CA ASP A 107 -2.60 13.20 22.58
C ASP A 107 -3.25 11.81 22.80
N LEU A 108 -3.45 11.02 21.73
CA LEU A 108 -3.88 9.62 21.82
C LEU A 108 -2.71 8.64 22.03
N GLY A 109 -1.47 9.13 22.12
CA GLY A 109 -0.27 8.28 22.22
C GLY A 109 0.15 7.63 20.89
N SER A 110 -0.35 8.10 19.76
CA SER A 110 -0.02 7.56 18.44
C SER A 110 1.28 8.17 17.90
N GLU A 111 2.21 7.32 17.45
CA GLU A 111 3.35 7.77 16.65
C GLU A 111 2.86 8.31 15.30
N VAL A 112 3.23 9.54 14.95
CA VAL A 112 2.77 10.18 13.72
C VAL A 112 3.86 10.17 12.65
N ILE A 113 3.53 9.57 11.50
CA ILE A 113 4.36 9.58 10.30
C ILE A 113 3.64 10.40 9.22
N LEU A 114 4.26 11.47 8.75
CA LEU A 114 3.69 12.31 7.71
C LEU A 114 4.06 11.78 6.33
N ILE A 115 3.07 11.60 5.46
CA ILE A 115 3.29 11.26 4.06
C ILE A 115 2.95 12.51 3.24
N THR A 116 3.91 13.00 2.47
CA THR A 116 3.66 14.14 1.56
C THR A 116 2.57 13.75 0.54
N PRO A 117 1.78 14.69 0.00
CA PRO A 117 0.77 14.37 -1.01
C PRO A 117 1.37 13.58 -2.20
N SER A 118 0.60 12.70 -2.83
CA SER A 118 0.97 12.22 -4.18
C SER A 118 0.88 13.38 -5.18
N ILE A 119 1.49 13.20 -6.36
CA ILE A 119 1.43 14.22 -7.41
C ILE A 119 0.04 14.33 -8.04
N TYR A 120 -0.27 15.52 -8.56
CA TYR A 120 -1.24 15.71 -9.62
C TYR A 120 -0.48 15.80 -10.94
N ASP A 121 -0.85 14.97 -11.92
CA ASP A 121 -0.12 14.95 -13.19
C ASP A 121 -0.58 16.07 -14.12
N GLN A 122 0.04 17.23 -13.96
CA GLN A 122 -0.18 18.39 -14.83
C GLN A 122 0.65 18.37 -16.12
N THR A 123 1.48 17.34 -16.34
CA THR A 123 2.41 17.26 -17.49
C THR A 123 1.98 16.24 -18.55
N MET A 124 1.15 15.25 -18.18
CA MET A 124 0.63 14.25 -19.10
C MET A 124 -0.12 14.89 -20.27
N GLN A 125 0.25 14.50 -21.49
CA GLN A 125 -0.46 14.85 -22.71
C GLN A 125 -1.67 13.91 -22.87
N GLY A 126 -2.87 14.39 -22.53
CA GLY A 126 -4.08 13.59 -22.59
C GLY A 126 -5.34 14.43 -22.52
N ALA A 127 -6.47 13.84 -22.96
CA ALA A 127 -7.75 14.54 -23.13
C ALA A 127 -8.40 15.01 -21.82
N THR A 128 -8.03 14.41 -20.68
CA THR A 128 -8.54 14.82 -19.37
C THR A 128 -8.13 16.25 -19.07
N HIS A 129 -9.12 17.08 -18.70
CA HIS A 129 -8.92 18.47 -18.32
C HIS A 129 -7.78 18.64 -17.30
N ASN A 130 -6.90 19.59 -17.58
CA ASN A 130 -5.71 19.87 -16.78
C ASN A 130 -5.93 21.13 -15.94
N TYR A 131 -6.03 20.94 -14.62
CA TYR A 131 -6.04 22.01 -13.64
C TYR A 131 -4.60 22.47 -13.36
N ILE A 132 -3.94 23.05 -14.37
CA ILE A 132 -2.54 23.52 -14.27
C ILE A 132 -2.37 24.42 -13.03
N GLY A 133 -1.33 24.14 -12.25
CA GLY A 133 -1.04 24.80 -10.98
C GLY A 133 -1.42 23.98 -9.75
N VAL A 134 -2.20 22.90 -9.90
CA VAL A 134 -2.52 22.01 -8.79
C VAL A 134 -1.28 21.33 -8.22
N ASN A 135 -0.37 20.84 -9.07
CA ASN A 135 0.81 20.14 -8.57
C ASN A 135 1.75 21.12 -7.84
N ASP A 136 1.80 22.38 -8.29
CA ASP A 136 2.58 23.44 -7.63
C ASP A 136 2.04 23.70 -6.21
N ALA A 137 0.72 23.77 -6.04
CA ALA A 137 0.09 23.88 -4.73
C ALA A 137 0.31 22.62 -3.85
N LEU A 138 0.46 21.44 -4.46
CA LEU A 138 0.85 20.23 -3.74
C LEU A 138 2.32 20.24 -3.33
N ALA A 139 3.20 20.89 -4.11
CA ALA A 139 4.58 21.17 -3.71
C ALA A 139 4.61 22.10 -2.48
N ASP A 140 3.74 23.11 -2.40
CA ASP A 140 3.59 23.95 -1.21
C ASP A 140 3.13 23.14 0.01
N CYS A 141 2.15 22.25 -0.17
CA CYS A 141 1.72 21.33 0.89
C CYS A 141 2.87 20.41 1.34
N ARG A 142 3.66 19.86 0.40
CA ARG A 142 4.87 19.09 0.70
C ARG A 142 5.85 19.91 1.52
N GLN A 143 6.16 21.14 1.10
CA GLN A 143 7.12 21.99 1.81
C GLN A 143 6.64 22.29 3.24
N PHE A 144 5.36 22.56 3.42
CA PHE A 144 4.75 22.71 4.75
C PHE A 144 4.90 21.46 5.61
N ILE A 145 4.65 20.27 5.04
CA ILE A 145 4.86 18.99 5.74
C ILE A 145 6.32 18.85 6.17
N LEU A 146 7.29 19.06 5.28
CA LEU A 146 8.71 18.96 5.61
C LEU A 146 9.15 19.96 6.68
N SER A 147 8.60 21.17 6.69
CA SER A 147 8.83 22.13 7.77
C SER A 147 8.22 21.66 9.09
N SER A 148 7.01 21.09 9.05
CA SER A 148 6.33 20.55 10.25
C SER A 148 7.07 19.35 10.84
N VAL A 149 7.60 18.47 9.99
CA VAL A 149 8.47 17.33 10.37
C VAL A 149 9.66 17.81 11.20
N LYS A 150 10.34 18.87 10.73
CA LYS A 150 11.48 19.46 11.46
C LYS A 150 11.05 20.09 12.78
N LEU A 151 9.96 20.87 12.77
CA LEU A 151 9.47 21.59 13.95
C LEU A 151 8.97 20.64 15.06
N MET A 152 8.34 19.54 14.67
CA MET A 152 7.69 18.61 15.59
C MET A 152 8.47 17.29 15.77
N SER A 153 9.68 17.19 15.20
CA SER A 153 10.54 16.00 15.25
C SER A 153 9.83 14.71 14.83
N LEU A 154 9.08 14.74 13.73
CA LEU A 154 8.30 13.61 13.23
C LEU A 154 9.06 12.82 12.16
N SER A 155 8.63 11.59 11.92
CA SER A 155 9.05 10.79 10.76
C SER A 155 8.22 11.15 9.52
N TYR A 156 8.77 10.95 8.32
CA TYR A 156 8.05 11.21 7.07
C TYR A 156 8.44 10.32 5.90
N VAL A 157 7.55 10.29 4.90
CA VAL A 157 7.78 9.66 3.59
C VAL A 157 7.40 10.65 2.48
N ASP A 158 8.28 10.82 1.50
CA ASP A 158 8.15 11.84 0.44
C ASP A 158 7.65 11.25 -0.88
N PHE A 159 6.37 10.84 -0.89
CA PHE A 159 5.72 10.36 -2.11
C PHE A 159 5.73 11.38 -3.23
N TYR A 160 5.60 12.68 -2.93
CA TYR A 160 5.57 13.70 -3.97
C TYR A 160 6.86 13.68 -4.80
N LYS A 161 8.02 13.72 -4.13
CA LYS A 161 9.33 13.75 -4.81
C LYS A 161 9.55 12.48 -5.64
N SER A 162 9.34 11.31 -5.04
CA SER A 162 9.58 10.01 -5.69
C SER A 162 8.66 9.83 -6.90
N MET A 163 7.36 10.11 -6.73
CA MET A 163 6.39 9.98 -7.81
C MET A 163 6.61 11.00 -8.93
N LEU A 164 6.99 12.24 -8.61
CA LEU A 164 7.30 13.25 -9.64
C LEU A 164 8.45 12.79 -10.53
N GLN A 165 9.52 12.26 -9.92
CA GLN A 165 10.68 11.75 -10.65
C GLN A 165 10.33 10.57 -11.56
N ILE A 166 9.63 9.57 -11.02
CA ILE A 166 9.26 8.37 -11.80
C ILE A 166 8.28 8.74 -12.92
N ASN A 167 7.32 9.63 -12.66
CA ASN A 167 6.36 10.05 -13.67
C ASN A 167 7.04 10.79 -14.84
N ALA A 168 8.05 11.62 -14.54
CA ALA A 168 8.85 12.28 -15.57
C ALA A 168 9.65 11.27 -16.42
N GLN A 169 10.20 10.21 -15.80
CA GLN A 169 10.89 9.13 -16.53
C GLN A 169 9.95 8.39 -17.48
N VAL A 170 8.74 8.06 -17.01
CA VAL A 170 7.70 7.43 -17.84
C VAL A 170 7.30 8.34 -19.01
N GLN A 171 7.12 9.63 -18.76
CA GLN A 171 6.70 10.60 -19.79
C GLN A 171 7.81 10.94 -20.79
N ALA A 172 9.07 10.82 -20.41
CA ALA A 172 10.20 10.94 -21.34
C ALA A 172 10.17 9.85 -22.42
N GLN A 173 9.61 8.67 -22.12
CA GLN A 173 9.40 7.60 -23.09
C GLN A 173 8.10 7.76 -23.88
N ASN A 174 7.02 8.12 -23.19
CA ASN A 174 5.72 8.37 -23.79
C ASN A 174 4.98 9.50 -23.06
N PRO A 175 4.85 10.70 -23.64
CA PRO A 175 4.24 11.87 -22.98
C PRO A 175 2.78 11.68 -22.54
N THR A 176 2.10 10.66 -23.06
CA THR A 176 0.71 10.34 -22.69
C THR A 176 0.62 9.44 -21.46
N ASP A 177 1.72 8.82 -21.02
CA ASP A 177 1.72 7.90 -19.89
C ASP A 177 1.84 8.61 -18.54
N THR A 178 1.38 7.92 -17.50
CA THR A 178 1.32 8.45 -16.13
C THR A 178 1.24 7.32 -15.12
N ILE A 179 1.83 7.53 -13.93
CA ILE A 179 1.72 6.60 -12.80
C ILE A 179 0.53 6.92 -11.88
N VAL A 180 -0.14 8.07 -12.05
CA VAL A 180 -1.26 8.51 -11.20
C VAL A 180 -2.63 8.41 -11.87
N GLY A 181 -2.74 7.59 -12.91
CA GLY A 181 -3.99 7.37 -13.63
C GLY A 181 -4.37 8.51 -14.58
N LYS A 182 -5.20 8.20 -15.57
CA LYS A 182 -5.58 9.15 -16.65
C LYS A 182 -6.46 10.30 -16.15
N ASP A 183 -6.98 10.23 -14.93
CA ASP A 183 -7.66 11.35 -14.27
C ASP A 183 -6.70 12.35 -13.61
N ARG A 184 -5.39 12.13 -13.76
CA ARG A 184 -4.27 12.92 -13.23
C ARG A 184 -4.12 12.87 -11.70
N VAL A 185 -4.86 12.00 -11.01
CA VAL A 185 -5.03 12.07 -9.54
C VAL A 185 -4.89 10.73 -8.85
N HIS A 186 -5.54 9.67 -9.37
CA HIS A 186 -5.66 8.39 -8.67
C HIS A 186 -4.75 7.32 -9.29
N PRO A 187 -3.64 6.98 -8.62
CA PRO A 187 -2.79 5.85 -8.99
C PRO A 187 -3.57 4.56 -9.22
N THR A 188 -3.19 3.82 -10.25
CA THR A 188 -3.70 2.46 -10.42
C THR A 188 -3.09 1.52 -9.38
N GLN A 189 -3.77 0.42 -9.12
CA GLN A 189 -3.39 -0.53 -8.08
C GLN A 189 -2.01 -1.15 -8.37
N GLU A 190 -1.78 -1.65 -9.58
CA GLU A 190 -0.59 -2.43 -9.92
C GLU A 190 0.64 -1.57 -10.24
N LEU A 191 0.45 -0.29 -10.60
CA LEU A 191 1.53 0.62 -10.97
C LEU A 191 1.82 1.62 -9.85
N GLY A 192 1.03 2.68 -9.76
CA GLY A 192 1.36 3.79 -8.88
C GLY A 192 1.20 3.45 -7.39
N HIS A 193 0.20 2.64 -7.01
CA HIS A 193 0.09 2.19 -5.61
C HIS A 193 1.20 1.23 -5.18
N PHE A 194 1.74 0.42 -6.11
CA PHE A 194 2.92 -0.39 -5.84
C PHE A 194 4.16 0.48 -5.64
N ILE A 195 4.38 1.48 -6.51
CA ILE A 195 5.47 2.47 -6.37
C ILE A 195 5.39 3.20 -5.02
N MET A 196 4.19 3.64 -4.62
CA MET A 196 3.97 4.27 -3.31
C MET A 196 4.32 3.32 -2.15
N ALA A 197 3.94 2.04 -2.25
CA ALA A 197 4.28 1.05 -1.23
C ALA A 197 5.79 0.82 -1.15
N TYR A 198 6.47 0.70 -2.30
CA TYR A 198 7.92 0.60 -2.38
C TYR A 198 8.61 1.79 -1.71
N GLU A 199 8.22 3.03 -2.05
CA GLU A 199 8.83 4.24 -1.45
C GLU A 199 8.65 4.25 0.08
N PHE A 200 7.47 3.87 0.57
CA PHE A 200 7.21 3.77 2.00
C PHE A 200 8.11 2.73 2.67
N LEU A 201 8.26 1.55 2.09
CA LEU A 201 9.11 0.47 2.61
C LEU A 201 10.59 0.85 2.56
N LYS A 202 11.04 1.46 1.45
CA LYS A 202 12.41 1.95 1.28
C LYS A 202 12.79 2.98 2.33
N SER A 203 11.88 3.91 2.65
CA SER A 203 12.13 4.97 3.64
C SER A 203 12.45 4.44 5.04
N GLN A 204 11.99 3.22 5.35
CA GLN A 204 12.21 2.55 6.63
C GLN A 204 13.54 1.79 6.70
N LYS A 205 14.31 1.74 5.60
CA LYS A 205 15.59 1.01 5.51
C LYS A 205 15.45 -0.46 5.92
N LEU A 206 14.38 -1.10 5.45
CA LEU A 206 14.07 -2.49 5.77
C LEU A 206 15.10 -3.46 5.18
N PRO A 207 15.24 -4.68 5.72
CA PRO A 207 16.21 -5.65 5.23
C PRO A 207 15.97 -6.03 3.77
N GLN A 208 17.07 -6.09 3.02
CA GLN A 208 17.08 -6.49 1.62
C GLN A 208 16.69 -7.96 1.43
N TYR A 209 17.28 -8.84 2.24
CA TYR A 209 17.16 -10.28 2.09
C TYR A 209 15.87 -10.83 2.73
N VAL A 210 15.13 -11.64 1.99
CA VAL A 210 14.19 -12.63 2.52
C VAL A 210 15.02 -13.66 3.28
N SER A 211 16.01 -14.22 2.60
CA SER A 211 17.09 -15.03 3.17
C SER A 211 18.28 -15.00 2.22
N LYS A 212 19.45 -15.38 2.73
CA LYS A 212 20.63 -15.66 1.90
C LYS A 212 21.37 -16.86 2.45
N VAL A 213 21.66 -17.83 1.59
CA VAL A 213 22.43 -19.02 1.95
C VAL A 213 23.61 -19.16 0.99
N THR A 214 24.79 -19.36 1.54
CA THR A 214 25.99 -19.65 0.75
C THR A 214 26.58 -20.98 1.19
N LEU A 215 26.62 -21.95 0.29
CA LEU A 215 27.26 -23.24 0.47
C LEU A 215 28.59 -23.29 -0.29
N ASP A 216 29.56 -23.99 0.28
CA ASP A 216 30.81 -24.35 -0.38
C ASP A 216 30.96 -25.87 -0.34
N ILE A 217 30.85 -26.48 -1.52
CA ILE A 217 30.82 -27.93 -1.65
C ILE A 217 32.18 -28.55 -1.28
N ASN A 218 33.29 -27.88 -1.57
CA ASN A 218 34.63 -28.38 -1.21
C ASN A 218 34.87 -28.40 0.30
N LYS A 219 34.18 -27.53 1.05
CA LYS A 219 34.29 -27.44 2.52
C LYS A 219 33.18 -28.19 3.24
N SER A 220 32.23 -28.77 2.51
CA SER A 220 31.06 -29.48 3.05
C SER A 220 30.31 -28.70 4.13
N LYS A 221 30.20 -27.37 3.99
CA LYS A 221 29.55 -26.51 5.00
C LYS A 221 28.90 -25.27 4.39
N ALA A 222 27.97 -24.69 5.15
CA ALA A 222 27.52 -23.33 4.90
C ALA A 222 28.61 -22.32 5.28
N LEU A 223 28.90 -21.39 4.38
CA LEU A 223 29.81 -20.27 4.63
C LEU A 223 29.12 -19.08 5.26
N ASN A 224 27.86 -18.85 4.89
CA ASN A 224 27.07 -17.73 5.37
C ASN A 224 25.57 -18.05 5.29
N THR A 225 24.83 -17.62 6.30
CA THR A 225 23.37 -17.71 6.35
C THR A 225 22.81 -16.41 6.93
N ILE A 226 21.96 -15.73 6.18
CA ILE A 226 21.23 -14.52 6.61
C ILE A 226 19.76 -14.88 6.66
N ASN A 227 19.12 -14.59 7.80
CA ASN A 227 17.68 -14.78 8.01
C ASN A 227 17.16 -16.20 7.71
N ALA A 228 18.03 -17.20 7.88
CA ALA A 228 17.73 -18.59 7.63
C ALA A 228 18.62 -19.51 8.47
N THR A 229 18.10 -20.68 8.81
CA THR A 229 18.84 -21.75 9.49
C THR A 229 18.94 -22.95 8.56
N LEU A 230 20.18 -23.33 8.24
CA LEU A 230 20.47 -24.52 7.43
C LEU A 230 20.76 -25.72 8.32
N SER A 231 20.28 -26.90 7.92
CA SER A 231 20.53 -28.17 8.62
C SER A 231 20.53 -29.35 7.64
N LYS A 232 20.97 -30.53 8.10
CA LYS A 232 20.94 -31.78 7.33
C LYS A 232 21.58 -31.67 5.93
N LEU A 233 22.71 -30.97 5.82
CA LEU A 233 23.49 -30.91 4.57
C LEU A 233 24.07 -32.29 4.29
N ALA A 234 23.75 -32.83 3.12
CA ALA A 234 24.29 -34.08 2.60
C ALA A 234 24.73 -33.90 1.15
N LEU A 235 25.93 -34.41 0.86
CA LEU A 235 26.60 -34.29 -0.43
C LEU A 235 26.88 -35.69 -0.98
N SER A 236 26.56 -35.90 -2.26
CA SER A 236 27.00 -37.05 -3.05
C SER A 236 27.43 -36.58 -4.43
N GLU A 237 28.06 -37.45 -5.22
CA GLU A 237 28.56 -37.11 -6.55
C GLU A 237 27.51 -36.49 -7.48
N LYS A 238 26.24 -36.90 -7.34
CA LYS A 238 25.14 -36.46 -8.22
C LYS A 238 24.11 -35.57 -7.53
N LYS A 239 24.14 -35.48 -6.20
CA LYS A 239 23.07 -34.84 -5.43
C LYS A 239 23.60 -34.04 -4.25
N ILE A 240 23.07 -32.84 -4.11
CA ILE A 240 23.24 -31.99 -2.93
C ILE A 240 21.87 -31.85 -2.30
N SER A 241 21.76 -32.07 -1.00
CA SER A 241 20.51 -31.86 -0.28
C SER A 241 20.73 -31.22 1.07
N PHE A 242 19.78 -30.40 1.48
CA PHE A 242 19.79 -29.73 2.78
C PHE A 242 18.38 -29.34 3.18
N SER A 243 18.19 -29.06 4.47
CA SER A 243 16.96 -28.48 4.99
C SER A 243 17.20 -27.02 5.34
N LEU A 244 16.26 -26.16 5.00
CA LEU A 244 16.35 -24.73 5.26
C LEU A 244 15.07 -24.22 5.92
N LYS A 245 15.21 -23.47 7.01
CA LYS A 245 14.14 -22.67 7.58
C LYS A 245 14.48 -21.19 7.41
N ALA A 246 13.85 -20.51 6.45
CA ALA A 246 13.87 -19.06 6.39
C ALA A 246 13.01 -18.48 7.53
N GLN A 247 13.29 -17.24 7.96
CA GLN A 247 12.44 -16.54 8.95
C GLN A 247 11.41 -15.60 8.27
N SER A 248 11.42 -15.55 6.95
CA SER A 248 10.54 -14.71 6.14
C SER A 248 10.08 -15.46 4.90
N LEU A 249 8.94 -15.05 4.35
CA LEU A 249 8.45 -15.43 3.03
C LEU A 249 8.83 -14.36 1.99
N PRO A 250 8.99 -14.72 0.71
CA PRO A 250 9.15 -13.75 -0.36
C PRO A 250 7.87 -12.90 -0.51
N PHE A 251 8.02 -11.66 -0.98
CA PHE A 251 6.89 -10.87 -1.46
C PHE A 251 6.45 -11.43 -2.82
N PRO A 252 5.17 -11.84 -3.00
CA PRO A 252 4.73 -12.45 -4.25
C PRO A 252 4.59 -11.38 -5.35
N GLN A 253 5.51 -11.40 -6.31
CA GLN A 253 5.54 -10.49 -7.45
C GLN A 253 4.83 -11.12 -8.66
N THR A 254 3.51 -10.95 -8.74
CA THR A 254 2.76 -11.45 -9.90
C THR A 254 3.08 -10.63 -11.18
N PRO A 255 2.84 -11.18 -12.38
CA PRO A 255 3.04 -10.47 -13.65
C PRO A 255 2.33 -9.12 -13.76
N ALA A 256 1.29 -8.90 -12.96
CA ALA A 256 0.58 -7.63 -12.86
C ALA A 256 1.51 -6.45 -12.46
N PHE A 257 2.56 -6.70 -11.67
CA PHE A 257 3.50 -5.68 -11.21
C PHE A 257 4.64 -5.40 -12.19
N ALA A 258 4.73 -6.07 -13.33
CA ALA A 258 5.87 -5.98 -14.25
C ALA A 258 6.22 -4.52 -14.61
N LYS A 259 5.21 -3.68 -14.89
CA LYS A 259 5.43 -2.25 -15.20
C LYS A 259 5.99 -1.46 -14.02
N ALA A 260 5.57 -1.77 -12.79
CA ALA A 260 6.08 -1.09 -11.61
C ALA A 260 7.50 -1.54 -11.29
N LEU A 261 7.78 -2.85 -11.37
CA LEU A 261 9.10 -3.44 -11.13
C LEU A 261 10.15 -2.93 -12.14
N ALA A 262 9.74 -2.59 -13.36
CA ALA A 262 10.63 -1.95 -14.34
C ALA A 262 11.02 -0.50 -13.96
N LEU A 263 10.25 0.16 -13.09
CA LEU A 263 10.45 1.55 -12.68
C LEU A 263 11.12 1.70 -11.32
N VAL A 264 11.06 0.66 -10.47
CA VAL A 264 11.64 0.69 -9.12
C VAL A 264 12.35 -0.62 -8.80
N PRO A 265 13.54 -0.60 -8.17
CA PRO A 265 14.33 -1.79 -7.89
C PRO A 265 13.82 -2.53 -6.64
N PHE A 266 12.51 -2.82 -6.58
CA PHE A 266 11.91 -3.48 -5.41
C PHE A 266 12.46 -4.89 -5.23
N THR A 267 12.70 -5.63 -6.33
CA THR A 267 13.24 -6.99 -6.28
C THR A 267 14.63 -6.99 -5.65
N GLU A 268 15.49 -6.10 -6.11
CA GLU A 268 16.88 -5.97 -5.72
C GLU A 268 17.02 -5.46 -4.29
N GLU A 269 16.21 -4.45 -3.92
CA GLU A 269 16.34 -3.78 -2.63
C GLU A 269 15.52 -4.41 -1.51
N LEU A 270 14.44 -5.15 -1.80
CA LEU A 270 13.48 -5.61 -0.78
C LEU A 270 13.01 -7.07 -0.94
N ASN A 271 13.38 -7.80 -2.00
CA ASN A 271 12.85 -9.14 -2.26
C ASN A 271 13.90 -10.16 -2.73
N GLN A 272 15.01 -10.25 -2.00
CA GLN A 272 16.12 -11.15 -2.32
C GLN A 272 16.11 -12.43 -1.47
N GLU A 273 15.72 -13.57 -2.04
CA GLU A 273 15.85 -14.91 -1.45
C GLU A 273 16.99 -15.68 -2.15
N VAL A 274 18.22 -15.45 -1.71
CA VAL A 274 19.41 -15.80 -2.50
C VAL A 274 19.98 -17.15 -2.10
N LEU A 275 20.13 -18.05 -3.07
CA LEU A 275 20.88 -19.31 -2.94
C LEU A 275 22.19 -19.23 -3.72
N ILE A 276 23.31 -19.39 -3.02
CA ILE A 276 24.65 -19.47 -3.61
C ILE A 276 25.25 -20.83 -3.30
N ILE A 277 25.75 -21.54 -4.32
CA ILE A 277 26.46 -22.80 -4.17
C ILE A 277 27.77 -22.74 -4.96
N LYS A 278 28.88 -22.65 -4.23
CA LYS A 278 30.21 -22.52 -4.79
C LYS A 278 30.85 -23.88 -5.05
N ASN A 279 31.77 -23.89 -6.02
CA ASN A 279 32.61 -25.05 -6.34
C ASN A 279 31.81 -26.29 -6.79
N LEU A 280 30.66 -26.07 -7.43
CA LEU A 280 29.98 -27.13 -8.16
C LEU A 280 30.83 -27.57 -9.36
N THR A 281 30.82 -28.87 -9.65
CA THR A 281 31.36 -29.33 -10.94
C THR A 281 30.56 -28.67 -12.07
N PRO A 282 31.20 -28.23 -13.17
CA PRO A 282 30.50 -27.64 -14.30
C PRO A 282 29.37 -28.53 -14.81
N GLY A 283 28.26 -27.91 -15.17
CA GLY A 283 27.05 -28.58 -15.66
C GLY A 283 25.77 -27.91 -15.17
N GLU A 284 24.65 -28.54 -15.53
CA GLU A 284 23.30 -28.12 -15.18
C GLU A 284 22.79 -28.88 -13.96
N TYR A 285 22.07 -28.17 -13.08
CA TYR A 285 21.51 -28.73 -11.86
C TYR A 285 20.01 -28.45 -11.77
N ASN A 286 19.22 -29.49 -11.56
CA ASN A 286 17.80 -29.36 -11.28
C ASN A 286 17.59 -29.08 -9.80
N LEU A 287 17.05 -27.91 -9.48
CA LEU A 287 16.60 -27.57 -8.14
C LEU A 287 15.19 -28.13 -7.91
N SER A 288 15.04 -28.81 -6.78
CA SER A 288 13.73 -29.18 -6.23
C SER A 288 13.62 -28.77 -4.77
N ILE A 289 12.41 -28.40 -4.35
CA ILE A 289 12.08 -28.05 -2.97
C ILE A 289 10.84 -28.84 -2.57
N ASP A 290 10.92 -29.59 -1.47
CA ASP A 290 9.88 -30.51 -1.00
C ASP A 290 9.42 -31.51 -2.08
N GLY A 291 10.38 -31.99 -2.87
CA GLY A 291 10.13 -32.93 -3.97
C GLY A 291 9.51 -32.29 -5.22
N ARG A 292 9.19 -30.99 -5.21
CA ARG A 292 8.68 -30.27 -6.38
C ARG A 292 9.84 -29.73 -7.21
N SER A 293 9.82 -29.96 -8.52
CA SER A 293 10.78 -29.35 -9.45
C SER A 293 10.54 -27.84 -9.52
N ILE A 294 11.60 -27.04 -9.34
CA ILE A 294 11.53 -25.58 -9.37
C ILE A 294 12.06 -25.06 -10.69
N SER A 295 13.36 -25.19 -10.91
CA SER A 295 14.05 -24.69 -12.10
C SER A 295 15.37 -25.43 -12.30
N SER A 296 16.01 -25.20 -13.45
CA SER A 296 17.37 -25.66 -13.74
C SER A 296 18.31 -24.46 -13.75
N PHE A 297 19.46 -24.62 -13.11
CA PHE A 297 20.50 -23.59 -13.09
C PHE A 297 21.85 -24.21 -13.45
N SER A 298 22.68 -23.43 -14.14
CA SER A 298 24.07 -23.82 -14.35
C SER A 298 24.85 -23.74 -13.03
N ALA A 299 25.98 -24.45 -12.97
CA ALA A 299 26.96 -24.30 -11.89
C ALA A 299 27.40 -22.83 -11.70
N SER A 300 27.47 -22.06 -12.79
CA SER A 300 27.85 -20.64 -12.76
C SER A 300 26.75 -19.80 -12.13
N ASP A 301 25.48 -19.98 -12.55
CA ASP A 301 24.34 -19.23 -11.99
C ASP A 301 24.24 -19.44 -10.47
N LEU A 302 24.44 -20.67 -10.01
CA LEU A 302 24.44 -21.01 -8.60
C LEU A 302 25.67 -20.43 -7.87
N ALA A 303 26.83 -20.35 -8.51
CA ALA A 303 28.02 -19.74 -7.92
C ALA A 303 27.89 -18.21 -7.78
N ASP A 304 27.23 -17.56 -8.75
CA ASP A 304 26.92 -16.13 -8.75
C ASP A 304 25.79 -15.79 -7.78
N GLY A 305 24.79 -16.67 -7.71
CA GLY A 305 23.66 -16.60 -6.80
C GLY A 305 22.33 -16.41 -7.54
N VAL A 306 21.39 -17.31 -7.26
CA VAL A 306 20.03 -17.26 -7.83
C VAL A 306 19.04 -16.71 -6.81
N ASN A 307 18.11 -15.86 -7.26
CA ASN A 307 17.05 -15.31 -6.41
C ASN A 307 15.78 -16.16 -6.51
N LEU A 308 15.55 -17.02 -5.51
CA LEU A 308 14.39 -17.91 -5.44
C LEU A 308 13.07 -17.19 -5.21
N ALA A 309 13.08 -15.90 -4.83
CA ALA A 309 11.87 -15.11 -4.69
C ALA A 309 11.15 -14.86 -6.03
N LEU A 310 11.83 -15.11 -7.16
CA LEU A 310 11.29 -15.04 -8.51
C LEU A 310 10.77 -16.40 -9.01
N GLU A 311 11.03 -17.47 -8.28
CA GLU A 311 10.62 -18.82 -8.65
C GLU A 311 9.22 -19.11 -8.09
N GLU A 312 8.19 -18.82 -8.91
CA GLU A 312 6.79 -18.86 -8.46
C GLU A 312 6.36 -20.24 -7.94
N ASN A 313 6.98 -21.32 -8.43
CA ASN A 313 6.61 -22.69 -8.06
C ASN A 313 7.17 -23.14 -6.70
N THR A 314 7.99 -22.33 -6.04
CA THR A 314 8.53 -22.67 -4.71
C THR A 314 7.41 -22.76 -3.67
N PRO A 315 7.46 -23.72 -2.72
CA PRO A 315 6.43 -23.84 -1.68
C PRO A 315 6.20 -22.54 -0.88
N GLN A 316 7.27 -21.84 -0.53
CA GLN A 316 7.22 -20.57 0.22
C GLN A 316 6.64 -19.42 -0.61
N TYR A 317 6.85 -19.38 -1.93
CA TYR A 317 6.19 -18.38 -2.79
C TYR A 317 4.69 -18.66 -2.90
N GLN A 318 4.29 -19.92 -3.05
CA GLN A 318 2.88 -20.32 -3.08
C GLN A 318 2.17 -20.01 -1.75
N GLN A 319 2.85 -20.20 -0.63
CA GLN A 319 2.37 -19.78 0.69
C GLN A 319 2.17 -18.26 0.75
N ALA A 320 3.16 -17.48 0.28
CA ALA A 320 3.08 -16.02 0.23
C ALA A 320 1.94 -15.51 -0.68
N LEU A 321 1.70 -16.19 -1.80
CA LEU A 321 0.61 -15.89 -2.72
C LEU A 321 -0.76 -16.08 -2.04
N GLU A 322 -0.93 -17.13 -1.24
CA GLU A 322 -2.16 -17.34 -0.48
C GLU A 322 -2.33 -16.30 0.64
N VAL A 323 -1.26 -15.88 1.31
CA VAL A 323 -1.28 -14.73 2.23
C VAL A 323 -1.74 -13.46 1.52
N SER A 324 -1.23 -13.20 0.30
CA SER A 324 -1.64 -12.06 -0.53
C SER A 324 -3.13 -12.11 -0.87
N ARG A 325 -3.65 -13.28 -1.26
CA ARG A 325 -5.07 -13.48 -1.56
C ARG A 325 -5.97 -13.18 -0.36
N LEU A 326 -5.61 -13.66 0.83
CA LEU A 326 -6.36 -13.38 2.06
C LEU A 326 -6.27 -11.91 2.46
N ASN A 327 -5.10 -11.27 2.29
CA ASN A 327 -4.94 -9.85 2.55
C ASN A 327 -5.77 -8.99 1.58
N GLU A 328 -5.89 -9.38 0.31
CA GLU A 328 -6.77 -8.69 -0.63
C GLU A 328 -8.24 -8.82 -0.22
N LYS A 329 -8.68 -10.01 0.21
CA LYS A 329 -10.04 -10.19 0.77
C LYS A 329 -10.27 -9.29 1.98
N ARG A 330 -9.29 -9.19 2.89
CA ARG A 330 -9.33 -8.27 4.04
C ARG A 330 -9.44 -6.81 3.58
N ARG A 331 -8.66 -6.40 2.58
CA ARG A 331 -8.71 -5.04 2.02
C ARG A 331 -10.09 -4.70 1.47
N GLN A 332 -10.71 -5.60 0.72
CA GLN A 332 -12.06 -5.40 0.17
C GLN A 332 -13.13 -5.20 1.25
N LEU A 333 -13.07 -5.97 2.33
CA LEU A 333 -13.96 -5.77 3.49
C LEU A 333 -13.72 -4.42 4.18
N GLN A 334 -12.46 -3.98 4.30
CA GLN A 334 -12.16 -2.64 4.81
C GLN A 334 -12.68 -1.55 3.87
N LEU A 335 -12.54 -1.71 2.55
CA LEU A 335 -13.07 -0.80 1.55
C LEU A 335 -14.60 -0.70 1.67
N GLN A 336 -15.31 -1.81 1.84
CA GLN A 336 -16.75 -1.80 2.07
C GLN A 336 -17.14 -0.96 3.30
N LEU A 337 -16.41 -1.11 4.42
CA LEU A 337 -16.62 -0.29 5.61
C LEU A 337 -16.29 1.20 5.38
N ARG A 338 -15.27 1.50 4.56
CA ARG A 338 -14.91 2.87 4.20
C ARG A 338 -15.93 3.52 3.27
N ASP A 339 -16.51 2.76 2.36
CA ASP A 339 -17.62 3.19 1.52
C ASP A 339 -18.85 3.53 2.35
N ALA A 340 -19.15 2.71 3.36
CA ALA A 340 -20.21 3.04 4.31
C ALA A 340 -19.89 4.30 5.12
N ALA A 341 -18.64 4.45 5.60
CA ALA A 341 -18.21 5.68 6.28
C ALA A 341 -18.32 6.92 5.38
N PHE A 342 -18.00 6.79 4.08
CA PHE A 342 -18.17 7.86 3.11
C PHE A 342 -19.63 8.31 3.03
N THR A 343 -20.59 7.39 2.86
CA THR A 343 -22.02 7.74 2.85
C THR A 343 -22.44 8.37 4.18
N PHE A 344 -22.03 7.81 5.32
CA PHE A 344 -22.36 8.33 6.65
C PHE A 344 -21.91 9.78 6.86
N TYR A 345 -20.67 10.11 6.50
CA TYR A 345 -20.13 11.46 6.70
C TYR A 345 -20.61 12.46 5.64
N THR A 346 -20.71 12.05 4.37
CA THR A 346 -21.09 12.97 3.28
C THR A 346 -22.59 13.25 3.20
N SER A 347 -23.43 12.35 3.72
CA SER A 347 -24.88 12.58 3.83
C SER A 347 -25.25 13.55 4.96
N GLY A 348 -24.36 13.73 5.93
CA GLY A 348 -24.64 14.47 7.16
C GLY A 348 -25.34 13.63 8.23
N LEU A 349 -25.57 12.34 8.01
CA LEU A 349 -26.22 11.45 8.97
C LEU A 349 -25.51 11.44 10.32
N TYR A 350 -24.17 11.52 10.32
CA TYR A 350 -23.36 11.59 11.55
C TYR A 350 -23.66 12.79 12.47
N LYS A 351 -24.33 13.83 11.97
CA LYS A 351 -24.73 15.00 12.77
C LYS A 351 -26.15 14.87 13.33
N ASN A 352 -26.89 13.87 12.90
CA ASN A 352 -28.29 13.71 13.25
C ASN A 352 -28.43 12.74 14.42
N ASN A 353 -28.42 13.28 15.64
CA ASN A 353 -28.53 12.50 16.87
C ASN A 353 -29.95 11.98 17.14
N SER A 354 -30.97 12.39 16.37
CA SER A 354 -32.34 11.93 16.56
C SER A 354 -32.67 10.65 15.79
N ILE A 355 -31.78 10.19 14.91
CA ILE A 355 -31.96 8.95 14.15
C ILE A 355 -31.19 7.84 14.86
N ASP A 356 -31.91 6.80 15.32
CA ASP A 356 -31.27 5.56 15.73
C ASP A 356 -30.64 4.89 14.51
N LEU A 357 -29.33 4.67 14.54
CA LEU A 357 -28.61 4.03 13.45
C LEU A 357 -28.96 2.53 13.31
N ASN A 358 -29.66 1.94 14.29
CA ASN A 358 -30.19 0.59 14.16
C ASN A 358 -31.56 0.55 13.46
N ASP A 359 -32.27 1.68 13.41
CA ASP A 359 -33.52 1.81 12.66
C ASP A 359 -33.23 1.96 11.16
N GLN A 360 -33.38 0.86 10.43
CA GLN A 360 -33.11 0.80 9.00
C GLN A 360 -34.06 1.68 8.18
N GLU A 361 -35.31 1.86 8.63
CA GLU A 361 -36.30 2.65 7.91
C GLU A 361 -36.02 4.14 8.07
N ALA A 362 -35.74 4.58 9.31
CA ALA A 362 -35.36 5.97 9.57
C ALA A 362 -34.06 6.37 8.85
N VAL A 363 -33.06 5.50 8.88
CA VAL A 363 -31.79 5.71 8.15
C VAL A 363 -32.04 5.77 6.64
N LYS A 364 -32.84 4.85 6.09
CA LYS A 364 -33.19 4.85 4.66
C LYS A 364 -33.91 6.14 4.27
N ALA A 365 -34.92 6.56 5.03
CA ALA A 365 -35.67 7.79 4.76
C ALA A 365 -34.76 9.03 4.73
N PHE A 366 -33.80 9.11 5.67
CA PHE A 366 -32.80 10.19 5.68
C PHE A 366 -31.93 10.18 4.41
N LEU A 367 -31.44 9.00 4.02
CA LEU A 367 -30.57 8.86 2.85
C LEU A 367 -31.32 9.10 1.54
N ASP A 368 -32.58 8.67 1.44
CA ASP A 368 -33.42 8.94 0.27
C ASP A 368 -33.59 10.44 0.05
N LYS A 369 -33.92 11.20 1.11
CA LYS A 369 -33.97 12.67 1.06
C LYS A 369 -32.63 13.29 0.65
N HIS A 370 -31.51 12.76 1.17
CA HIS A 370 -30.19 13.21 0.76
C HIS A 370 -29.92 12.95 -0.74
N VAL A 371 -30.31 11.78 -1.25
CA VAL A 371 -30.14 11.39 -2.65
C VAL A 371 -31.04 12.21 -3.58
N GLU A 372 -32.29 12.44 -3.19
CA GLU A 372 -33.26 13.28 -3.94
C GLU A 372 -32.76 14.71 -4.11
N SER A 373 -32.13 15.30 -3.09
CA SER A 373 -31.52 16.64 -3.18
C SER A 373 -30.45 16.76 -4.28
N ARG A 374 -29.97 15.63 -4.80
CA ARG A 374 -28.93 15.55 -5.82
C ARG A 374 -29.46 15.15 -7.19
N ILE A 375 -30.78 15.01 -7.38
CA ILE A 375 -31.39 14.45 -8.61
C ILE A 375 -30.96 15.16 -9.90
N HIS A 376 -30.67 16.46 -9.83
CA HIS A 376 -30.21 17.26 -10.97
C HIS A 376 -28.68 17.34 -11.12
N THR A 377 -27.93 16.59 -10.31
CA THR A 377 -26.45 16.57 -10.36
C THR A 377 -25.95 15.35 -11.13
N GLN A 378 -24.79 15.48 -11.78
CA GLN A 378 -24.10 14.36 -12.42
C GLN A 378 -23.75 13.23 -11.42
N SER A 379 -23.70 13.55 -10.12
CA SER A 379 -23.40 12.61 -9.04
C SER A 379 -24.62 11.81 -8.53
N TYR A 380 -25.84 12.07 -9.02
CA TYR A 380 -27.07 11.44 -8.53
C TYR A 380 -26.99 9.91 -8.49
N LYS A 381 -26.67 9.28 -9.64
CA LYS A 381 -26.58 7.82 -9.76
C LYS A 381 -25.54 7.24 -8.80
N TYR A 382 -24.40 7.92 -8.65
CA TYR A 382 -23.34 7.53 -7.74
C TYR A 382 -23.80 7.56 -6.28
N HIS A 383 -24.43 8.65 -5.82
CA HIS A 383 -24.94 8.76 -4.46
C HIS A 383 -26.10 7.80 -4.17
N LYS A 384 -26.99 7.55 -5.14
CA LYS A 384 -28.05 6.54 -5.03
C LYS A 384 -27.48 5.15 -4.79
N MET A 385 -26.47 4.75 -5.58
CA MET A 385 -25.77 3.48 -5.39
C MET A 385 -25.07 3.41 -4.02
N LYS A 386 -24.38 4.48 -3.60
CA LYS A 386 -23.68 4.52 -2.30
C LYS A 386 -24.64 4.48 -1.10
N ALA A 387 -25.84 5.05 -1.21
CA ALA A 387 -26.88 4.94 -0.20
C ALA A 387 -27.42 3.49 -0.07
N ALA A 388 -27.70 2.83 -1.19
CA ALA A 388 -28.12 1.43 -1.18
C ALA A 388 -27.04 0.51 -0.57
N ASN A 389 -25.79 0.68 -0.98
CA ASN A 389 -24.65 -0.10 -0.45
C ASN A 389 -24.41 0.16 1.04
N PHE A 390 -24.67 1.39 1.52
CA PHE A 390 -24.57 1.72 2.93
C PHE A 390 -25.54 0.89 3.77
N LEU A 391 -26.82 0.82 3.38
CA LEU A 391 -27.84 0.02 4.10
C LEU A 391 -27.44 -1.47 4.14
N ILE A 392 -26.98 -2.03 3.02
CA ILE A 392 -26.48 -3.41 2.95
C ILE A 392 -25.30 -3.62 3.90
N THR A 393 -24.35 -2.69 3.91
CA THR A 393 -23.15 -2.78 4.74
C THR A 393 -23.49 -2.62 6.22
N GLN A 394 -24.41 -1.73 6.57
CA GLN A 394 -24.84 -1.51 7.95
C GLN A 394 -25.52 -2.76 8.52
N LYS A 395 -26.46 -3.36 7.78
CA LYS A 395 -27.10 -4.64 8.14
C LYS A 395 -26.08 -5.75 8.39
N ASN A 396 -24.98 -5.78 7.62
CA ASN A 396 -23.95 -6.81 7.69
C ASN A 396 -22.72 -6.41 8.51
N LYS A 397 -22.70 -5.24 9.17
CA LYS A 397 -21.49 -4.66 9.78
C LYS A 397 -20.82 -5.62 10.77
N GLN A 398 -21.59 -6.24 11.66
CA GLN A 398 -21.05 -7.19 12.64
C GLN A 398 -20.53 -8.49 12.01
N LYS A 399 -21.08 -8.91 10.87
CA LYS A 399 -20.56 -10.05 10.10
C LYS A 399 -19.22 -9.69 9.46
N ILE A 400 -19.12 -8.51 8.86
CA ILE A 400 -17.89 -8.01 8.24
C ILE A 400 -16.77 -7.88 9.28
N LEU A 401 -17.06 -7.33 10.46
CA LEU A 401 -16.07 -7.20 11.54
C LEU A 401 -15.57 -8.56 12.03
N ARG A 402 -16.46 -9.55 12.22
CA ARG A 402 -16.05 -10.92 12.57
C ARG A 402 -15.24 -11.59 11.47
N GLU A 403 -15.57 -11.34 10.20
CA GLU A 403 -14.80 -11.89 9.08
C GLU A 403 -13.41 -11.26 8.97
N LEU A 404 -13.27 -9.96 9.24
CA LEU A 404 -11.96 -9.30 9.33
C LEU A 404 -11.10 -9.90 10.44
N GLU A 405 -11.68 -10.21 11.60
CA GLU A 405 -10.97 -10.88 12.70
C GLU A 405 -10.55 -12.30 12.31
N SER A 406 -11.45 -13.07 11.69
CA SER A 406 -11.13 -14.41 11.20
C SER A 406 -10.02 -14.40 10.15
N LEU A 407 -10.04 -13.42 9.24
CA LEU A 407 -8.98 -13.26 8.23
C LEU A 407 -7.65 -12.90 8.87
N HIS A 408 -7.65 -12.02 9.88
CA HIS A 408 -6.44 -11.68 10.64
C HIS A 408 -5.79 -12.94 11.23
N GLN A 409 -6.55 -13.75 11.98
CA GLN A 409 -6.07 -14.99 12.57
C GLN A 409 -5.57 -15.99 11.50
N LYS A 410 -6.33 -16.16 10.41
CA LYS A 410 -5.93 -17.06 9.31
C LYS A 410 -4.64 -16.61 8.63
N ILE A 411 -4.48 -15.32 8.39
CA ILE A 411 -3.28 -14.76 7.78
C ILE A 411 -2.05 -15.01 8.66
N TYR A 412 -2.14 -14.75 9.97
CA TYR A 412 -1.00 -14.97 10.88
C TYR A 412 -0.73 -16.43 11.21
N SER A 413 -1.73 -17.30 11.10
CA SER A 413 -1.48 -18.75 11.11
C SER A 413 -0.79 -19.22 9.84
N LEU A 414 -1.18 -18.65 8.68
CA LEU A 414 -0.69 -19.06 7.37
C LEU A 414 0.69 -18.51 7.06
N ASN A 415 1.07 -17.32 7.54
CA ASN A 415 2.34 -16.68 7.17
C ASN A 415 3.57 -17.24 7.92
N GLN A 416 3.37 -18.17 8.86
CA GLN A 416 4.47 -18.77 9.61
C GLN A 416 5.35 -19.62 8.70
N THR A 417 6.67 -19.37 8.74
CA THR A 417 7.63 -20.09 7.90
C THR A 417 7.89 -21.51 8.39
N HIS A 418 8.13 -22.43 7.45
CA HIS A 418 8.40 -23.84 7.73
C HIS A 418 9.80 -24.26 7.25
N VAL A 419 10.24 -25.45 7.69
CA VAL A 419 11.46 -26.07 7.15
C VAL A 419 11.11 -26.65 5.79
N HIS A 420 11.88 -26.31 4.77
CA HIS A 420 11.78 -26.89 3.43
C HIS A 420 13.01 -27.73 3.11
N HIS A 421 12.84 -28.77 2.30
CA HIS A 421 13.87 -29.71 1.88
C HIS A 421 14.33 -29.42 0.45
N TYR A 422 15.55 -28.93 0.33
CA TYR A 422 16.17 -28.58 -0.94
C TYR A 422 16.97 -29.75 -1.47
N SER A 423 16.90 -29.97 -2.78
CA SER A 423 17.71 -30.96 -3.48
C SER A 423 18.12 -30.43 -4.84
N LEU A 424 19.43 -30.43 -5.11
CA LEU A 424 20.00 -30.18 -6.42
C LEU A 424 20.56 -31.47 -6.98
N THR A 425 20.12 -31.85 -8.18
CA THR A 425 20.60 -33.04 -8.88
C THR A 425 21.27 -32.62 -10.17
N LYS A 426 22.52 -33.05 -10.39
CA LYS A 426 23.23 -32.80 -11.64
C LYS A 426 22.53 -33.55 -12.78
N LYS A 427 22.28 -32.87 -13.91
CA LYS A 427 21.71 -33.48 -15.12
C LYS A 427 22.67 -34.49 -15.76
#